data_AF-A0A4R9A0L2-F1
#
_entry.id   AF-A0A4R9A0L2-F1
#
_cell.length_a   1.000
_cell.length_b   1.000
_cell.length_c   1.000
_cell.angle_alpha   90.00
_cell.angle_beta   90.00
_cell.angle_gamma   90.00
#
_symmetry.space_group_name_H-M   'P 1'
#
loop_
_entity.id
_entity.type
_entity.pdbx_description
1 polymer ?
#
loop_
_entity_poly.entity_id
_entity_poly.type
_entity_poly.pdbx_seq_one_letter_code
_entity_poly.pdbx_strand_id
1 'polypeptide(L)'
;MKMKPFNAHPEIDPDVENAIAAARRLRALREVSGRDYMRSVCAAFEAGAYQREIAEALGVSQVSICVLIKKARKRGIHPLPAGSAGATAYEIAERFAAGLISREVLLRELSAWPYVSSATPDATPDAALDRAPVEWDSSRHVIVGAGVEAISLAFDHGLIDAAARDAILAAAAEARGASLDTA
;
A
#
# COMPACT_ATOMS: atom_id res chain seq x y z
N MET A 1 4.74 14.10 -52.04
CA MET A 1 5.12 14.20 -50.62
C MET A 1 4.45 13.05 -49.88
N LYS A 2 5.18 11.99 -49.50
CA LYS A 2 4.63 10.89 -48.68
C LYS A 2 4.80 11.27 -47.21
N MET A 3 3.70 11.37 -46.45
CA MET A 3 3.74 11.61 -45.01
C MET A 3 4.33 10.39 -44.30
N LYS A 4 5.30 10.63 -43.40
CA LYS A 4 5.79 9.62 -42.46
C LYS A 4 4.66 9.28 -41.48
N PRO A 5 4.42 8.00 -41.14
CA PRO A 5 3.46 7.65 -40.11
C PRO A 5 3.90 8.27 -38.78
N PHE A 6 2.96 8.96 -38.14
CA PHE A 6 3.08 9.53 -36.81
C PHE A 6 2.84 8.40 -35.80
N ASN A 7 3.80 8.20 -34.88
CA ASN A 7 3.79 7.25 -33.76
C ASN A 7 3.92 5.75 -34.09
N ALA A 8 5.16 5.31 -34.33
CA ALA A 8 5.66 4.12 -33.65
C ALA A 8 6.46 4.63 -32.45
N HIS A 9 5.99 4.42 -31.22
CA HIS A 9 6.90 4.53 -30.07
C HIS A 9 8.04 3.53 -30.34
N PRO A 10 9.31 3.94 -30.27
CA PRO A 10 10.41 2.99 -30.40
C PRO A 10 10.19 1.88 -29.37
N GLU A 11 10.33 0.62 -29.79
CA GLU A 11 10.43 -0.50 -28.85
C GLU A 11 11.44 -0.09 -27.77
N ILE A 12 10.98 -0.02 -26.52
CA ILE A 12 11.83 0.39 -25.41
C ILE A 12 12.95 -0.64 -25.34
N ASP A 13 14.19 -0.17 -25.36
CA ASP A 13 15.37 -1.00 -25.20
C ASP A 13 15.19 -1.90 -23.95
N PRO A 14 15.35 -3.23 -24.07
CA PRO A 14 15.22 -4.16 -22.94
C PRO A 14 16.06 -3.75 -21.71
N ASP A 15 17.24 -3.14 -21.93
CA ASP A 15 18.09 -2.67 -20.84
C ASP A 15 17.48 -1.46 -20.12
N VAL A 16 16.82 -0.57 -20.88
CA VAL A 16 16.07 0.56 -20.32
C VAL A 16 14.85 0.08 -19.54
N GLU A 17 14.10 -0.89 -20.05
CA GLU A 17 12.95 -1.45 -19.33
C GLU A 17 13.39 -2.14 -18.03
N ASN A 18 14.50 -2.90 -18.06
CA ASN A 18 15.08 -3.51 -16.87
C ASN A 18 15.50 -2.47 -15.82
N ALA A 19 16.12 -1.36 -16.25
CA ALA A 19 16.49 -0.26 -15.36
C ALA A 19 15.26 0.43 -14.73
N ILE A 20 14.21 0.64 -15.52
CA ILE A 20 12.93 1.20 -15.04
C ILE A 20 12.28 0.25 -14.03
N ALA A 21 12.25 -1.06 -14.31
CA ALA A 21 11.72 -2.07 -13.40
C ALA A 21 12.48 -2.10 -12.06
N ALA A 22 13.82 -2.01 -12.11
CA ALA A 22 14.64 -1.90 -10.91
C ALA A 22 14.33 -0.63 -10.11
N ALA A 23 14.16 0.51 -10.78
CA ALA A 23 13.79 1.77 -10.13
C ALA A 23 12.40 1.71 -9.47
N ARG A 24 11.41 1.09 -10.12
CA ARG A 24 10.06 0.85 -9.56
C ARG A 24 10.13 0.02 -8.27
N ARG A 25 10.87 -1.10 -8.31
CA ARG A 25 11.10 -1.95 -7.14
C ARG A 25 11.75 -1.20 -5.99
N LEU A 26 12.82 -0.45 -6.27
CA LEU A 26 13.54 0.32 -5.24
C LEU A 26 12.69 1.46 -4.66
N ARG A 27 11.83 2.09 -5.47
CA ARG A 27 10.84 3.06 -4.99
C ARG A 27 9.86 2.40 -4.01
N ALA A 28 9.28 1.26 -4.37
CA ALA A 28 8.37 0.53 -3.49
C ALA A 28 9.06 0.12 -2.19
N LEU A 29 10.28 -0.40 -2.28
CA LEU A 29 11.09 -0.75 -1.10
C LEU A 29 11.34 0.46 -0.20
N ARG A 30 11.66 1.63 -0.77
CA ARG A 30 11.88 2.87 -0.02
C ARG A 30 10.62 3.30 0.74
N GLU A 31 9.46 3.25 0.11
CA GLU A 31 8.20 3.66 0.76
C GLU A 31 7.81 2.68 1.88
N VAL A 32 7.88 1.36 1.63
CA VAL A 32 7.63 0.33 2.66
C VAL A 32 8.62 0.45 3.81
N SER A 33 9.92 0.55 3.53
CA SER A 33 10.96 0.70 4.56
C SER A 33 10.75 1.97 5.39
N GLY A 34 10.29 3.06 4.77
CA GLY A 34 9.93 4.28 5.47
C GLY A 34 8.76 4.08 6.44
N ARG A 35 7.74 3.31 6.06
CA ARG A 35 6.62 2.95 6.94
C ARG A 35 7.06 2.02 8.06
N ASP A 36 7.85 1.01 7.75
CA ASP A 36 8.40 0.05 8.74
C ASP A 36 9.29 0.76 9.77
N TYR A 37 10.10 1.71 9.33
CA TYR A 37 10.92 2.54 10.21
C TYR A 37 10.06 3.38 11.16
N MET A 38 9.05 4.09 10.65
CA MET A 38 8.11 4.85 11.49
C MET A 38 7.40 3.94 12.49
N ARG A 39 6.91 2.78 12.04
CA ARG A 39 6.24 1.78 12.89
C ARG A 39 7.15 1.29 14.01
N SER A 40 8.41 1.00 13.69
CA SER A 40 9.40 0.52 14.67
C SER A 40 9.74 1.58 15.72
N VAL A 41 9.89 2.85 15.30
CA VAL A 41 10.12 3.96 16.24
C VAL A 41 8.91 4.20 17.15
N CYS A 42 7.69 4.16 16.59
CA CYS A 42 6.47 4.25 17.38
C CYS A 42 6.36 3.09 18.39
N ALA A 43 6.63 1.86 17.97
CA ALA A 43 6.60 0.69 18.84
C ALA A 43 7.62 0.79 19.99
N ALA A 44 8.84 1.26 19.72
CA ALA A 44 9.84 1.49 20.76
C ALA A 44 9.38 2.54 21.78
N PHE A 45 8.79 3.65 21.29
CA PHE A 45 8.25 4.69 22.16
C PHE A 45 7.06 4.21 22.99
N GLU A 46 6.16 3.42 22.41
CA GLU A 46 5.00 2.82 23.09
C GLU A 46 5.39 1.74 24.10
N ALA A 47 6.52 1.06 23.88
CA ALA A 47 7.13 0.14 24.85
C ALA A 47 7.80 0.84 26.05
N GLY A 48 7.82 2.17 26.08
CA GLY A 48 8.31 2.98 27.20
C GLY A 48 9.70 3.58 27.02
N ALA A 49 10.36 3.40 25.87
CA ALA A 49 11.66 4.02 25.62
C ALA A 49 11.53 5.55 25.49
N TYR A 50 12.48 6.29 26.09
CA TYR A 50 12.55 7.73 25.94
C TYR A 50 13.02 8.10 24.53
N GLN A 51 12.51 9.21 23.97
CA GLN A 51 12.92 9.67 22.63
C GLN A 51 14.43 9.90 22.49
N ARG A 52 15.11 10.22 23.60
CA ARG A 52 16.58 10.38 23.62
C ARG A 52 17.31 9.05 23.44
N GLU A 53 16.83 7.99 24.08
CA GLU A 53 17.41 6.64 23.96
C GLU A 53 17.22 6.10 22.54
N ILE A 54 16.03 6.30 21.97
CA ILE A 54 15.74 5.94 20.58
C ILE A 54 16.65 6.74 19.62
N ALA A 55 16.83 8.03 19.86
CA ALA A 55 17.66 8.89 19.03
C ALA A 55 19.14 8.48 19.07
N GLU A 56 19.66 8.18 20.26
CA GLU A 56 21.03 7.69 20.46
C GLU A 56 21.26 6.34 19.76
N ALA A 57 20.35 5.37 19.95
CA ALA A 57 20.44 4.06 19.33
C ALA A 57 20.41 4.12 17.78
N LEU A 58 19.71 5.11 17.22
CA LEU A 58 19.57 5.28 15.77
C LEU A 58 20.58 6.29 15.17
N GLY A 59 21.43 6.92 15.99
CA GLY A 59 22.41 7.91 15.52
C GLY A 59 21.78 9.17 14.93
N VAL A 60 20.60 9.58 15.42
CA VAL A 60 19.86 10.77 14.95
C VAL A 60 19.58 11.75 16.09
N SER A 61 19.06 12.93 15.78
CA SER A 61 18.67 13.89 16.82
C SER A 61 17.36 13.49 17.49
N GLN A 62 17.20 13.84 18.77
CA GLN A 62 15.92 13.66 19.48
C GLN A 62 14.77 14.44 18.80
N VAL A 63 15.05 15.62 18.23
CA VAL A 63 14.07 16.40 17.48
C VAL A 63 13.57 15.61 16.26
N SER A 64 14.46 14.90 15.57
CA SER A 64 14.11 14.01 14.45
C SER A 64 13.13 12.92 14.88
N ILE A 65 13.34 12.30 16.05
CA ILE A 65 12.43 11.29 16.61
C ILE A 65 11.07 11.89 16.94
N CYS A 66 11.04 13.07 17.59
CA CYS A 66 9.79 13.76 17.90
C CYS A 66 8.97 14.08 16.63
N VAL A 67 9.63 14.59 15.59
CA VAL A 67 9.00 14.87 14.29
C VAL A 67 8.52 13.59 13.62
N LEU A 68 9.32 12.51 13.68
CA LEU A 68 8.98 11.23 13.08
C LEU A 68 7.73 10.62 13.73
N ILE A 69 7.62 10.61 15.06
CA ILE A 69 6.44 10.11 15.78
C ILE A 69 5.20 10.94 15.44
N LYS A 70 5.30 12.27 15.42
CA LYS A 70 4.19 13.15 15.02
C LYS A 70 3.75 12.87 13.58
N LYS A 71 4.71 12.67 12.68
CA LYS A 71 4.46 12.34 11.27
C LYS A 71 3.79 10.97 11.13
N ALA A 72 4.24 9.96 11.86
CA ALA A 72 3.66 8.63 11.87
C ALA A 72 2.19 8.65 12.33
N ARG A 73 1.90 9.34 13.44
CA ARG A 73 0.52 9.54 13.95
C ARG A 73 -0.36 10.26 12.94
N LYS A 74 0.14 11.36 12.36
CA LYS A 74 -0.60 12.13 11.33
C LYS A 74 -0.93 11.28 10.10
N ARG A 75 -0.05 10.33 9.76
CA ARG A 75 -0.21 9.45 8.59
C ARG A 75 -1.02 8.17 8.88
N GLY A 76 -1.50 7.97 10.11
CA GLY A 76 -2.17 6.71 10.47
C GLY A 76 -1.26 5.49 10.33
N ILE A 77 0.04 5.62 10.67
CA ILE A 77 0.92 4.44 10.67
C ILE A 77 0.57 3.59 11.89
N HIS A 78 -0.10 2.47 11.63
CA HIS A 78 -0.47 1.47 12.64
C HIS A 78 0.48 0.26 12.62
N PRO A 79 0.57 -0.49 13.74
CA PRO A 79 1.18 -1.82 13.74
C PRO A 79 0.60 -2.72 12.64
N LEU A 80 1.40 -3.64 12.12
CA LEU A 80 0.87 -4.65 11.20
C LEU A 80 -0.06 -5.60 11.98
N PRO A 81 -1.24 -5.94 11.43
CA PRO A 81 -2.06 -7.00 11.99
C PRO A 81 -1.26 -8.32 12.06
N ALA A 82 -1.47 -9.11 13.11
CA ALA A 82 -0.76 -10.36 13.30
C ALA A 82 -0.95 -11.29 12.09
N GLY A 83 0.15 -11.75 11.50
CA GLY A 83 0.15 -12.63 10.33
C GLY A 83 -0.18 -11.94 8.99
N SER A 84 -0.42 -10.63 8.96
CA SER A 84 -0.61 -9.87 7.72
C SER A 84 0.71 -9.43 7.12
N ALA A 85 0.82 -9.46 5.79
CA ALA A 85 1.93 -8.87 5.08
C ALA A 85 1.86 -7.34 5.08
N GLY A 86 0.70 -6.71 5.26
CA GLY A 86 0.57 -5.25 5.27
C GLY A 86 -0.60 -4.71 6.09
N ALA A 87 -0.56 -3.41 6.40
CA ALA A 87 -1.66 -2.75 7.09
C ALA A 87 -2.78 -2.37 6.13
N THR A 88 -2.50 -2.24 4.83
CA THR A 88 -3.48 -1.95 3.78
C THR A 88 -3.28 -2.84 2.56
N ALA A 89 -4.32 -3.00 1.75
CA ALA A 89 -4.23 -3.71 0.47
C ALA A 89 -3.16 -3.10 -0.46
N TYR A 90 -3.05 -1.77 -0.46
CA TYR A 90 -2.04 -1.06 -1.23
C TYR A 90 -0.63 -1.31 -0.68
N GLU A 91 -0.43 -1.31 0.64
CA GLU A 91 0.87 -1.64 1.26
C GLU A 91 1.30 -3.09 0.96
N ILE A 92 0.36 -4.03 0.88
CA ILE A 92 0.63 -5.41 0.45
C ILE A 92 1.12 -5.42 -1.01
N ALA A 93 0.47 -4.67 -1.91
CA ALA A 93 0.92 -4.53 -3.29
C ALA A 93 2.32 -3.88 -3.40
N GLU A 94 2.60 -2.85 -2.60
CA GLU A 94 3.93 -2.24 -2.54
C GLU A 94 4.99 -3.24 -2.04
N ARG A 95 4.66 -4.07 -1.05
CA ARG A 95 5.58 -5.13 -0.58
C ARG A 95 5.86 -6.17 -1.63
N PHE A 96 4.86 -6.56 -2.41
CA PHE A 96 5.07 -7.45 -3.56
C PHE A 96 6.00 -6.80 -4.60
N ALA A 97 5.72 -5.54 -4.98
CA ALA A 97 6.54 -4.79 -5.92
C ALA A 97 7.99 -4.58 -5.42
N ALA A 98 8.19 -4.47 -4.10
CA ALA A 98 9.51 -4.41 -3.47
C ALA A 98 10.25 -5.77 -3.47
N GLY A 99 9.54 -6.87 -3.71
CA GLY A 99 10.04 -8.24 -3.62
C GLY A 99 10.16 -8.74 -2.18
N LEU A 100 9.38 -8.17 -1.25
CA LEU A 100 9.34 -8.57 0.17
C LEU A 100 8.35 -9.71 0.43
N ILE A 101 7.36 -9.88 -0.45
CA ILE A 101 6.42 -11.02 -0.44
C ILE A 101 6.34 -11.67 -1.82
N SER A 102 5.98 -12.94 -1.83
CA SER A 102 5.79 -13.70 -3.07
C SER A 102 4.43 -13.39 -3.70
N ARG A 103 4.26 -13.79 -4.97
CA ARG A 103 2.98 -13.65 -5.67
C ARG A 103 1.86 -14.46 -4.99
N GLU A 104 2.20 -15.63 -4.46
CA GLU A 104 1.25 -16.48 -3.73
C GLU A 104 0.75 -15.79 -2.46
N VAL A 105 1.64 -15.10 -1.73
CA VAL A 105 1.27 -14.31 -0.54
C VAL A 105 0.40 -13.12 -0.92
N LEU A 106 0.77 -12.37 -1.98
CA LEU A 106 -0.03 -11.26 -2.52
C LEU A 106 -1.46 -11.72 -2.84
N LEU A 107 -1.59 -12.76 -3.65
CA LEU A 107 -2.89 -13.26 -4.09
C LEU A 107 -3.71 -13.78 -2.91
N ARG A 108 -3.11 -14.56 -2.00
CA ARG A 108 -3.79 -15.07 -0.81
C ARG A 108 -4.37 -13.93 0.04
N GLU A 109 -3.57 -12.91 0.34
CA GLU A 109 -4.01 -11.84 1.24
C GLU A 109 -4.98 -10.88 0.57
N LEU A 110 -4.72 -10.48 -0.67
CA LEU A 110 -5.59 -9.54 -1.36
C LEU A 110 -6.90 -10.17 -1.83
N SER A 111 -6.93 -11.46 -2.17
CA SER A 111 -8.19 -12.14 -2.52
C SER A 111 -9.11 -12.30 -1.30
N ALA A 112 -8.54 -12.41 -0.10
CA ALA A 112 -9.28 -12.52 1.16
C ALA A 112 -9.50 -11.17 1.86
N TRP A 113 -9.04 -10.06 1.26
CA TRP A 113 -9.10 -8.75 1.90
C TRP A 113 -10.56 -8.30 2.03
N PRO A 114 -10.99 -7.78 3.20
CA PRO A 114 -12.38 -7.40 3.44
C PRO A 114 -12.72 -6.09 2.72
N TYR A 115 -12.99 -6.18 1.42
CA TYR A 115 -13.26 -4.99 0.63
C TYR A 115 -14.61 -4.35 0.99
N VAL A 116 -14.59 -3.14 1.57
CA VAL A 116 -15.77 -2.32 1.86
C VAL A 116 -16.24 -1.66 0.57
N SER A 117 -17.53 -1.80 0.26
CA SER A 117 -18.12 -1.11 -0.88
C SER A 117 -18.28 0.37 -0.59
N SER A 118 -17.89 1.22 -1.55
CA SER A 118 -18.21 2.65 -1.56
C SER A 118 -19.72 2.95 -1.76
N ALA A 119 -20.56 1.92 -1.87
CA ALA A 119 -22.00 2.02 -2.18
C ALA A 119 -22.95 1.81 -0.98
N THR A 120 -22.56 2.12 0.25
CA THR A 120 -23.55 2.28 1.35
C THR A 120 -24.00 3.74 1.41
N PRO A 121 -25.23 4.10 1.01
CA PRO A 121 -25.70 5.48 0.99
C PRO A 121 -25.79 6.13 2.39
N ASP A 122 -25.79 5.31 3.45
CA ASP A 122 -25.96 5.72 4.85
C ASP A 122 -24.70 5.57 5.71
N ALA A 123 -23.54 5.21 5.13
CA ALA A 123 -22.30 5.22 5.89
C ALA A 123 -21.81 6.65 6.06
N THR A 124 -22.04 7.25 7.23
CA THR A 124 -21.37 8.50 7.59
C THR A 124 -19.85 8.29 7.52
N PRO A 125 -19.07 9.30 7.11
CA PRO A 125 -17.62 9.20 7.02
C PRO A 125 -16.99 8.62 8.29
N ASP A 126 -17.56 8.93 9.47
CA ASP A 126 -17.12 8.44 10.77
C ASP A 126 -17.30 6.92 10.96
N ALA A 127 -18.39 6.33 10.46
CA ALA A 127 -18.65 4.88 10.60
C ALA A 127 -17.75 4.01 9.69
N ALA A 128 -17.32 4.56 8.55
CA ALA A 128 -16.31 3.93 7.68
C ALA A 128 -14.89 4.10 8.24
N LEU A 129 -14.62 5.21 8.94
CA LEU A 129 -13.34 5.52 9.57
C LEU A 129 -13.04 4.59 10.77
N ASP A 130 -14.06 4.21 11.53
CA ASP A 130 -13.93 3.30 12.69
C ASP A 130 -13.67 1.83 12.28
N ARG A 131 -13.92 1.46 11.01
CA ARG A 131 -13.87 0.06 10.54
C ARG A 131 -12.77 -0.24 9.53
N ALA A 132 -12.12 0.78 8.94
CA ALA A 132 -11.08 0.61 7.93
C ALA A 132 -9.76 1.27 8.38
N PRO A 133 -8.59 0.65 8.13
CA PRO A 133 -7.32 1.34 8.27
C PRO A 133 -7.32 2.58 7.37
N VAL A 134 -7.27 3.77 7.96
CA VAL A 134 -7.24 5.04 7.21
C VAL A 134 -5.86 5.20 6.60
N GLU A 135 -5.78 5.18 5.28
CA GLU A 135 -4.53 5.31 4.54
C GLU A 135 -4.25 6.78 4.19
N TRP A 136 -3.07 7.28 4.58
CA TRP A 136 -2.58 8.61 4.19
C TRP A 136 -1.41 8.50 3.20
N ASP A 137 -1.64 8.86 1.95
CA ASP A 137 -0.58 9.14 0.98
C ASP A 137 -0.06 10.59 1.13
N SER A 138 1.26 10.76 0.99
CA SER A 138 1.93 12.06 0.88
C SER A 138 1.47 12.87 -0.35
N SER A 139 0.81 12.24 -1.32
CA SER A 139 0.29 12.82 -2.56
C SER A 139 -1.25 12.76 -2.64
N ARG A 140 -1.96 13.50 -1.77
CA ARG A 140 -3.36 13.93 -2.01
C ARG A 140 -4.38 12.84 -2.40
N HIS A 141 -4.30 11.63 -1.84
CA HIS A 141 -5.46 10.73 -1.88
C HIS A 141 -5.77 10.28 -0.45
N VAL A 142 -6.89 10.77 0.07
CA VAL A 142 -7.61 10.06 1.13
C VAL A 142 -8.11 8.80 0.44
N ILE A 143 -7.46 7.66 0.67
CA ILE A 143 -8.06 6.38 0.28
C ILE A 143 -9.12 6.13 1.34
N VAL A 144 -10.35 6.60 1.06
CA VAL A 144 -11.53 6.18 1.81
C VAL A 144 -11.76 4.70 1.48
N GLY A 145 -11.60 3.83 2.47
CA GLY A 145 -11.85 2.39 2.38
C GLY A 145 -10.72 1.65 1.68
N ALA A 146 -10.17 0.56 2.21
CA ALA A 146 -10.80 -0.75 2.17
C ALA A 146 -11.58 -1.11 0.88
N GLY A 147 -11.61 -0.30 -0.18
CA GLY A 147 -12.31 -0.60 -1.42
C GLY A 147 -11.43 -1.27 -2.47
N VAL A 148 -12.04 -1.78 -3.54
CA VAL A 148 -11.32 -2.40 -4.66
C VAL A 148 -10.48 -1.39 -5.46
N GLU A 149 -10.72 -0.10 -5.28
CA GLU A 149 -10.00 1.01 -5.90
C GLU A 149 -8.50 0.99 -5.58
N ALA A 150 -8.12 0.50 -4.39
CA ALA A 150 -6.72 0.31 -4.02
C ALA A 150 -5.98 -0.65 -4.97
N ILE A 151 -6.69 -1.66 -5.51
CA ILE A 151 -6.13 -2.64 -6.45
C ILE A 151 -5.97 -2.03 -7.85
N SER A 152 -6.94 -1.22 -8.28
CA SER A 152 -6.82 -0.45 -9.51
C SER A 152 -5.66 0.54 -9.44
N LEU A 153 -5.52 1.26 -8.32
CA LEU A 153 -4.40 2.19 -8.11
C LEU A 153 -3.05 1.47 -8.08
N ALA A 154 -2.98 0.29 -7.44
CA ALA A 154 -1.77 -0.53 -7.44
C ALA A 154 -1.37 -0.96 -8.86
N PHE A 155 -2.33 -1.28 -9.72
CA PHE A 155 -2.09 -1.56 -11.13
C PHE A 155 -1.60 -0.31 -11.89
N ASP A 156 -2.27 0.83 -11.71
CA ASP A 156 -1.90 2.10 -12.37
C ASP A 156 -0.49 2.57 -11.96
N HIS A 157 -0.07 2.28 -10.73
CA HIS A 157 1.27 2.55 -10.23
C HIS A 157 2.31 1.47 -10.61
N GLY A 158 1.90 0.43 -11.33
CA GLY A 158 2.76 -0.67 -11.77
C GLY A 158 3.29 -1.53 -10.63
N LEU A 159 2.54 -1.63 -9.51
CA LEU A 159 2.89 -2.48 -8.37
C LEU A 159 2.46 -3.94 -8.60
N ILE A 160 1.40 -4.14 -9.37
CA ILE A 160 0.87 -5.46 -9.74
C ILE A 160 0.63 -5.51 -11.25
N ASP A 161 0.76 -6.71 -11.83
CA ASP A 161 0.41 -6.95 -13.24
C ASP A 161 -1.11 -7.10 -13.44
N ALA A 162 -1.54 -7.03 -14.71
CA ALA A 162 -2.96 -7.15 -15.06
C ALA A 162 -3.56 -8.49 -14.60
N ALA A 163 -2.80 -9.58 -14.69
CA ALA A 163 -3.28 -10.90 -14.29
C ALA A 163 -3.53 -11.00 -12.78
N ALA A 164 -2.65 -10.41 -11.96
CA ALA A 164 -2.81 -10.33 -10.52
C ALA A 164 -4.00 -9.44 -10.15
N ARG A 165 -4.13 -8.27 -10.78
CA ARG A 165 -5.29 -7.37 -10.60
C ARG A 165 -6.59 -8.12 -10.89
N ASP A 166 -6.69 -8.76 -12.04
CA ASP A 166 -7.93 -9.41 -12.49
C ASP A 166 -8.29 -10.60 -11.59
N ALA A 167 -7.30 -11.39 -11.15
CA ALA A 167 -7.50 -12.48 -10.21
C ALA A 167 -8.03 -11.99 -8.85
N ILE A 168 -7.45 -10.91 -8.30
CA ILE A 168 -7.88 -10.32 -7.02
C ILE A 168 -9.30 -9.75 -7.14
N LEU A 169 -9.61 -9.03 -8.22
CA LEU A 169 -10.93 -8.44 -8.43
C LEU A 169 -12.01 -9.49 -8.66
N ALA A 170 -11.70 -10.58 -9.37
CA ALA A 170 -12.60 -11.72 -9.54
C ALA A 170 -12.93 -12.37 -8.19
N ALA A 171 -11.91 -12.69 -7.38
CA ALA A 171 -12.11 -13.26 -6.05
C ALA A 171 -12.93 -12.33 -5.13
N ALA A 172 -12.65 -11.02 -5.17
CA ALA A 172 -13.43 -10.03 -4.43
C ALA A 172 -14.89 -9.95 -4.88
N ALA A 173 -15.18 -10.15 -6.17
CA ALA A 173 -16.54 -10.18 -6.69
C ALA A 173 -17.29 -11.45 -6.28
N GLU A 174 -16.64 -12.62 -6.33
CA GLU A 174 -17.20 -13.89 -5.87
C GLU A 174 -17.55 -13.86 -4.38
N ALA A 175 -16.63 -13.35 -3.55
CA ALA A 175 -16.86 -13.19 -2.11
C ALA A 175 -18.08 -12.29 -1.81
N ARG A 176 -18.32 -11.25 -2.64
CA ARG A 176 -19.52 -10.39 -2.54
C ARG A 176 -20.79 -11.09 -3.00
N GLY A 177 -20.74 -11.83 -4.10
CA GLY A 177 -21.89 -12.60 -4.61
C GLY A 177 -22.38 -13.65 -3.60
N ALA A 178 -21.44 -14.40 -3.01
CA ALA A 178 -21.76 -15.40 -1.99
C ALA A 178 -22.39 -14.79 -0.72
N SER A 179 -22.00 -13.57 -0.35
CA SER A 179 -22.57 -12.84 0.80
C SER A 179 -24.02 -12.40 0.56
N LEU A 180 -24.41 -12.10 -0.68
CA LEU A 180 -25.76 -11.66 -1.05
C LEU A 180 -26.76 -12.84 -1.21
N ASP A 181 -26.29 -14.02 -1.63
CA ASP A 181 -27.14 -15.21 -1.79
C ASP A 181 -27.49 -15.92 -0.46
N THR A 182 -26.85 -15.53 0.65
CA THR A 182 -27.04 -16.17 1.98
C THR A 182 -27.91 -15.33 2.94
N ALA A 183 -28.52 -14.24 2.46
CA ALA A 183 -29.38 -13.34 3.24
C ALA A 183 -30.85 -13.42 2.79
#